data_AF-A0A8H7F983-F1
#
_entry.id   AF-A0A8H7F983-F1
#
_cell.length_a   1.000
_cell.length_b   1.000
_cell.length_c   1.000
_cell.angle_alpha   90.00
_cell.angle_beta   90.00
_cell.angle_gamma   90.00
#
_symmetry.space_group_name_H-M   'P 1'
#
loop_
_entity.id
_entity.type
_entity.pdbx_description
1 polymer ?
#
loop_
_entity_poly.entity_id
_entity_poly.type
_entity_poly.pdbx_seq_one_letter_code
_entity_poly.pdbx_strand_id
1 'polypeptide(L)'
;MDSDGVQSLPTPLSTGRFMQTVGQQRGGFRFLTIVSHSDGPIGIAGVGVENTFMPHWDDLRAYTGYFFTKDPNFHDPDFLTKLWYAGAYTIQTNTIDAHQARQQPCPSPNGWANNASSGPIEGPVLVDGAKRDRNVWPGSSIPPYSKTNV
;
A
#
# COMPACT_ATOMS: atom_id res chain seq x y z
N MET A 1 -9.95 0.60 21.52
CA MET A 1 -8.69 1.02 20.88
C MET A 1 -8.88 0.79 19.38
N ASP A 2 -8.94 1.86 18.59
CA ASP A 2 -9.03 1.74 17.13
C ASP A 2 -7.74 1.12 16.62
N SER A 3 -7.82 -0.13 16.17
CA SER A 3 -6.67 -0.90 15.69
C SER A 3 -6.04 -0.28 14.44
N ASP A 4 -6.77 0.54 13.68
CA ASP A 4 -6.31 1.28 12.49
C ASP A 4 -6.54 2.80 12.62
N GLY A 5 -6.21 3.36 13.80
CA GLY A 5 -6.46 4.76 14.12
C GLY A 5 -5.35 5.73 13.71
N VAL A 6 -5.24 6.80 14.49
CA VAL A 6 -4.21 7.84 14.35
C VAL A 6 -2.84 7.28 14.74
N GLN A 7 -1.81 7.60 13.97
CA GLN A 7 -0.43 7.39 14.40
C GLN A 7 -0.03 8.53 15.34
N SER A 8 -0.02 8.27 16.64
CA SER A 8 0.49 9.21 17.62
C SER A 8 2.01 9.38 17.46
N LEU A 9 2.47 10.62 17.54
CA LEU A 9 3.89 10.95 17.57
C LEU A 9 4.36 11.08 19.04
N PRO A 10 5.66 10.84 19.32
CA PRO A 10 6.21 11.06 20.66
C PRO A 10 5.94 12.49 21.16
N THR A 11 5.66 12.62 22.45
CA THR A 11 5.48 13.92 23.12
C THR A 11 6.50 14.05 24.26
N PRO A 12 7.30 15.13 24.31
CA PRO A 12 7.33 16.25 23.37
C PRO A 12 7.92 15.83 22.01
N LEU A 13 7.40 16.40 20.92
CA LEU A 13 7.99 16.23 19.60
C LEU A 13 9.30 17.03 19.55
N SER A 14 10.41 16.37 19.22
CA SER A 14 11.67 17.07 18.96
C SER A 14 11.63 17.73 17.58
N THR A 15 12.31 18.87 17.45
CA THR A 15 12.53 19.49 16.14
C THR A 15 13.36 18.53 15.28
N GLY A 16 12.86 18.16 14.10
CA GLY A 16 13.58 17.30 13.17
C GLY A 16 12.68 16.61 12.15
N ARG A 17 13.30 15.76 11.32
CA ARG A 17 12.59 14.92 10.36
C ARG A 17 12.01 13.71 11.07
N PHE A 18 10.69 13.54 10.99
CA PHE A 18 10.02 12.31 11.41
C PHE A 18 9.83 11.40 10.19
N MET A 19 10.26 10.15 10.31
CA MET A 19 10.03 9.10 9.31
C MET A 19 9.31 7.93 9.97
N GLN A 20 8.23 7.46 9.35
CA GLN A 20 7.51 6.28 9.81
C GLN A 20 8.40 5.04 9.65
N THR A 21 8.45 4.19 10.68
CA THR A 21 9.02 2.85 10.52
C THR A 21 8.11 1.96 9.66
N VAL A 22 8.62 0.82 9.20
CA VAL A 22 7.83 -0.17 8.47
C VAL A 22 6.60 -0.61 9.27
N GLY A 23 6.69 -0.75 10.59
CA GLY A 23 5.54 -1.08 11.45
C GLY A 23 4.52 0.06 11.52
N GLN A 24 4.98 1.30 11.43
CA GLN A 24 4.15 2.51 11.44
C GLN A 24 3.68 2.92 10.04
N GLN A 25 3.94 2.17 8.97
CA GLN A 25 3.42 2.54 7.65
C GLN A 25 1.91 2.27 7.61
N ARG A 26 1.15 3.23 7.05
CA ARG A 26 -0.32 3.20 7.02
C ARG A 26 -0.93 2.18 6.05
N GLY A 27 -0.13 1.69 5.11
CA GLY A 27 -0.66 1.07 3.88
C GLY A 27 -1.19 2.13 2.92
N GLY A 28 -2.05 1.74 1.99
CA GLY A 28 -2.61 2.61 0.97
C GLY A 28 -3.52 3.71 1.53
N PHE A 29 -3.24 4.96 1.17
CA PHE A 29 -4.12 6.11 1.45
C PHE A 29 -4.03 7.17 0.34
N ARG A 30 -5.09 7.99 0.24
CA ARG A 30 -5.15 9.14 -0.69
C ARG A 30 -5.07 10.49 0.02
N PHE A 31 -5.51 10.55 1.27
CA PHE A 31 -5.58 11.78 2.06
C PHE A 31 -4.84 11.58 3.38
N LEU A 32 -4.02 12.58 3.74
CA LEU A 32 -3.31 12.65 5.02
C LEU A 32 -3.92 13.77 5.86
N THR A 33 -4.36 13.43 7.07
CA THR A 33 -4.85 14.39 8.05
C THR A 33 -3.84 14.46 9.19
N ILE A 34 -3.40 15.67 9.53
CA ILE A 34 -2.50 15.94 10.66
C ILE A 34 -3.31 16.70 11.71
N VAL A 35 -3.25 16.23 12.95
CA VAL A 35 -3.98 16.82 14.08
C VAL A 35 -2.98 17.23 15.15
N SER A 36 -3.13 18.44 15.68
CA SER A 36 -2.41 18.93 16.86
C SER A 36 -3.37 19.12 18.01
N HIS A 37 -2.96 18.71 19.20
CA HIS A 37 -3.62 19.02 20.47
C HIS A 37 -2.87 20.08 21.30
N SER A 38 -1.85 20.71 20.73
CA SER A 38 -1.09 21.78 21.40
C SER A 38 -1.73 23.14 21.16
N ASP A 39 -1.76 23.97 22.21
CA ASP A 39 -2.11 25.39 22.11
C ASP A 39 -0.98 26.26 21.53
N GLY A 40 0.21 25.68 21.33
CA GLY A 40 1.39 26.34 20.76
C GLY A 40 1.47 26.23 19.24
N PRO A 41 2.26 27.11 18.57
CA PRO A 41 2.46 27.03 17.14
C PRO A 41 3.23 25.76 16.75
N ILE A 42 2.85 25.17 15.61
CA ILE A 42 3.54 24.04 15.00
C ILE A 42 3.97 24.39 13.58
N GLY A 43 5.25 24.17 13.27
CA GLY A 43 5.79 24.23 11.92
C GLY A 43 5.84 22.84 11.30
N ILE A 44 5.27 22.68 10.11
CA ILE A 44 5.37 21.45 9.31
C ILE A 44 5.96 21.81 7.96
N ALA A 45 7.03 21.12 7.57
CA ALA A 45 7.68 21.31 6.29
C ALA A 45 8.16 19.97 5.74
N GLY A 46 8.30 19.86 4.41
CA GLY A 46 8.84 18.67 3.75
C GLY A 46 7.97 17.42 3.89
N VAL A 47 6.64 17.56 3.80
CA VAL A 47 5.72 16.41 3.81
C VAL A 47 5.89 15.63 2.51
N GLY A 48 6.20 14.34 2.63
CA GLY A 48 6.38 13.43 1.50
C GLY A 48 5.84 12.04 1.82
N VAL A 49 5.67 11.24 0.77
CA VAL A 49 5.27 9.83 0.86
C VAL A 49 6.36 9.00 0.21
N GLU A 50 6.87 8.02 0.94
CA GLU A 50 7.73 6.98 0.38
C GLU A 50 6.83 5.91 -0.24
N ASN A 51 7.05 5.62 -1.53
CA ASN A 51 6.28 4.58 -2.19
C ASN A 51 6.93 3.21 -2.00
N THR A 52 6.19 2.26 -1.45
CA THR A 52 6.70 0.91 -1.14
C THR A 52 6.05 -0.21 -1.94
N PHE A 53 5.07 0.10 -2.79
CA PHE A 53 4.40 -0.92 -3.60
C PHE A 53 5.23 -1.30 -4.84
N MET A 54 5.02 -2.52 -5.34
CA MET A 54 5.75 -3.11 -6.48
C MET A 54 7.28 -2.98 -6.34
N PRO A 55 7.88 -3.46 -5.22
CA PRO A 55 9.26 -3.13 -4.84
C PRO A 55 10.35 -3.70 -5.75
N HIS A 56 9.99 -4.55 -6.71
CA HIS A 56 10.91 -5.21 -7.63
C HIS A 56 11.09 -4.44 -8.95
N TRP A 57 10.41 -3.30 -9.12
CA TRP A 57 10.48 -2.47 -10.33
C TRP A 57 11.06 -1.10 -9.97
N ASP A 58 12.12 -0.70 -10.68
CA ASP A 58 12.72 0.64 -10.54
C ASP A 58 11.84 1.73 -11.17
N ASP A 59 11.20 1.43 -12.30
CA ASP A 59 10.26 2.32 -12.99
C ASP A 59 8.86 1.73 -13.00
N LEU A 60 8.00 2.30 -12.15
CA LEU A 60 6.59 1.92 -12.01
C LEU A 60 5.73 2.28 -13.24
N ARG A 61 6.29 2.98 -14.23
CA ARG A 61 5.64 3.32 -15.50
C ARG A 61 6.03 2.38 -16.64
N ALA A 62 7.02 1.52 -16.46
CA ALA A 62 7.55 0.62 -17.48
C ALA A 62 6.65 -0.62 -17.69
N TYR A 63 5.35 -0.41 -17.86
CA TYR A 63 4.40 -1.49 -18.15
C TYR A 63 4.68 -2.11 -19.51
N THR A 64 4.81 -3.43 -19.54
CA THR A 64 4.98 -4.20 -20.80
C THR A 64 3.64 -4.58 -21.45
N GLY A 65 2.58 -4.66 -20.66
CA GLY A 65 1.20 -4.85 -21.14
C GLY A 65 0.48 -3.50 -21.27
N TYR A 66 -0.36 -3.37 -22.29
CA TYR A 66 -1.20 -2.19 -22.50
C TYR A 66 -2.51 -2.59 -23.18
N PHE A 67 -3.57 -1.84 -22.88
CA PHE A 67 -4.86 -1.97 -23.54
C PHE A 67 -5.44 -0.58 -23.77
N PHE A 68 -5.97 -0.37 -24.96
CA PHE A 68 -6.65 0.87 -25.32
C PHE A 68 -7.78 0.54 -26.29
N THR A 69 -8.97 1.04 -25.99
CA THR A 69 -10.12 0.96 -26.89
C THR A 69 -11.05 2.13 -26.66
N LYS A 70 -11.87 2.42 -27.67
CA LYS A 70 -12.99 3.35 -27.59
C LYS A 70 -14.30 2.59 -27.71
N ASP A 71 -15.26 2.91 -26.83
CA ASP A 71 -16.65 2.49 -26.97
C ASP A 71 -17.52 3.70 -27.35
N PRO A 72 -17.76 3.94 -28.66
CA PRO A 72 -18.52 5.12 -29.11
C PRO A 72 -19.99 5.08 -28.69
N ASN A 73 -20.50 3.92 -28.23
CA ASN A 73 -21.89 3.75 -27.81
C ASN A 73 -22.07 3.91 -26.29
N PHE A 74 -20.98 4.04 -25.52
CA PHE A 74 -21.01 4.34 -24.10
C PHE A 74 -20.81 5.84 -23.84
N HIS A 75 -21.38 6.35 -22.74
CA HIS A 75 -21.32 7.79 -22.43
C HIS A 75 -19.90 8.30 -22.14
N ASP A 76 -19.00 7.40 -21.75
CA ASP A 76 -17.56 7.65 -21.63
C ASP A 76 -16.82 6.75 -22.62
N PRO A 77 -16.43 7.27 -23.81
CA PRO A 77 -15.80 6.45 -24.84
C PRO A 77 -14.52 5.77 -24.39
N ASP A 78 -13.81 6.32 -23.41
CA ASP A 78 -12.56 5.77 -22.90
C ASP A 78 -12.75 4.91 -21.64
N PHE A 79 -13.99 4.58 -21.26
CA PHE A 79 -14.30 3.87 -20.02
C PHE A 79 -13.52 2.56 -19.86
N LEU A 80 -13.48 1.73 -20.91
CA LEU A 80 -12.77 0.44 -20.87
C LEU A 80 -11.26 0.61 -20.71
N THR A 81 -10.69 1.66 -21.33
CA THR A 81 -9.30 2.04 -21.14
C THR A 81 -9.05 2.45 -19.69
N LYS A 82 -9.88 3.34 -19.13
CA LYS A 82 -9.78 3.80 -17.73
C LYS A 82 -9.90 2.63 -16.75
N LEU A 83 -10.83 1.71 -17.01
CA LEU A 83 -11.01 0.49 -16.21
C LEU A 83 -9.75 -0.37 -16.21
N TRP A 84 -9.13 -0.57 -17.37
CA TRP A 84 -7.90 -1.34 -17.47
C TRP A 84 -6.75 -0.70 -16.67
N TYR A 85 -6.51 0.61 -16.82
CA TYR A 85 -5.44 1.30 -16.08
C TYR A 85 -5.74 1.40 -14.58
N ALA A 86 -7.00 1.53 -14.17
CA ALA A 86 -7.39 1.44 -12.76
C ALA A 86 -7.11 0.06 -12.18
N GLY A 87 -7.37 -1.01 -12.95
CA GLY A 87 -7.02 -2.38 -12.58
C GLY A 87 -5.50 -2.58 -12.46
N ALA A 88 -4.73 -2.11 -13.45
CA ALA A 88 -3.26 -2.17 -13.42
C ALA A 88 -2.67 -1.45 -12.20
N TYR A 89 -3.18 -0.25 -11.88
CA TYR A 89 -2.79 0.49 -10.68
C TYR A 89 -3.20 -0.24 -9.40
N THR A 90 -4.37 -0.87 -9.38
CA THR A 90 -4.82 -1.67 -8.23
C THR A 90 -3.88 -2.84 -7.97
N ILE A 91 -3.48 -3.61 -9.01
CA ILE A 91 -2.49 -4.69 -8.87
C ILE A 91 -1.17 -4.16 -8.35
N GLN A 92 -0.69 -3.04 -8.90
CA GLN A 92 0.56 -2.41 -8.48
C GLN A 92 0.53 -2.04 -7.00
N THR A 93 -0.53 -1.38 -6.52
CA THR A 93 -0.67 -0.99 -5.10
C THR A 93 -0.86 -2.16 -4.13
N ASN A 94 -1.37 -3.31 -4.61
CA ASN A 94 -1.52 -4.53 -3.82
C ASN A 94 -0.31 -5.47 -3.91
N THR A 95 0.74 -5.09 -4.64
CA THR A 95 1.99 -5.83 -4.68
C THR A 95 2.95 -5.22 -3.66
N ILE A 96 3.34 -5.95 -2.63
CA ILE A 96 4.17 -5.43 -1.53
C ILE A 96 5.40 -6.29 -1.30
N ASP A 97 6.37 -5.78 -0.55
CA ASP A 97 7.47 -6.59 -0.03
C ASP A 97 6.96 -7.64 0.98
N ALA A 98 7.51 -8.86 0.94
CA ALA A 98 7.10 -9.95 1.82
C ALA A 98 7.29 -9.65 3.33
N HIS A 99 8.14 -8.68 3.70
CA HIS A 99 8.37 -8.25 5.08
C HIS A 99 7.55 -7.02 5.49
N GLN A 100 6.60 -6.62 4.64
CA GLN A 100 5.71 -5.48 4.87
C GLN A 100 4.24 -5.89 5.05
N ALA A 101 4.01 -7.16 5.34
CA ALA A 101 2.69 -7.70 5.62
C ALA A 101 2.17 -7.23 6.98
N ARG A 102 0.86 -7.36 7.22
CA ARG A 102 0.27 -7.01 8.51
C ARG A 102 0.47 -8.14 9.51
N GLN A 103 0.89 -7.79 10.72
CA GLN A 103 0.93 -8.73 11.83
C GLN A 103 -0.46 -9.32 12.12
N GLN A 104 -0.47 -10.61 12.50
CA GLN A 104 -1.67 -11.39 12.82
C GLN A 104 -1.51 -12.07 14.19
N PRO A 105 -2.61 -12.33 14.92
CA PRO A 105 -4.01 -12.11 14.55
C PRO A 105 -4.51 -10.67 14.77
N CYS A 106 -5.06 -10.03 13.74
CA CYS A 106 -5.71 -8.71 13.88
C CYS A 106 -6.93 -8.78 14.84
N PRO A 107 -7.14 -7.82 15.78
CA PRO A 107 -6.49 -6.53 15.93
C PRO A 107 -5.25 -6.50 16.85
N SER A 108 -4.69 -7.65 17.20
CA SER A 108 -3.42 -7.76 17.94
C SER A 108 -2.28 -7.92 16.94
N PRO A 109 -1.64 -6.82 16.51
CA PRO A 109 -1.13 -5.77 17.39
C PRO A 109 -1.79 -4.41 17.19
N ASN A 110 -1.60 -3.52 18.17
CA ASN A 110 -2.08 -2.14 18.12
C ASN A 110 -1.46 -1.34 16.96
N GLY A 111 -2.28 -0.52 16.31
CA GLY A 111 -1.86 0.29 15.17
C GLY A 111 -1.76 -0.53 13.89
N TRP A 112 -1.14 0.04 12.86
CA TRP A 112 -1.12 -0.57 11.53
C TRP A 112 -0.23 -1.83 11.46
N ALA A 113 0.89 -1.88 12.20
CA ALA A 113 1.75 -3.05 12.41
C ALA A 113 2.12 -3.83 11.13
N ASN A 114 2.53 -3.11 10.08
CA ASN A 114 2.81 -3.68 8.76
C ASN A 114 4.28 -4.11 8.56
N ASN A 115 4.86 -4.77 9.57
CA ASN A 115 6.25 -5.27 9.58
C ASN A 115 6.32 -6.78 9.81
N ALA A 116 5.31 -7.52 9.38
CA ALA A 116 5.30 -8.98 9.43
C ALA A 116 5.87 -9.60 8.16
N SER A 117 6.32 -10.84 8.28
CA SER A 117 6.55 -11.70 7.12
C SER A 117 5.21 -12.25 6.60
N SER A 118 5.04 -12.25 5.27
CA SER A 118 3.90 -12.86 4.58
C SER A 118 3.99 -14.39 4.44
N GLY A 119 4.92 -15.04 5.13
CA GLY A 119 5.18 -16.48 5.05
C GLY A 119 6.52 -16.83 4.37
N PRO A 120 6.75 -18.11 4.04
CA PRO A 120 8.03 -18.60 3.51
C PRO A 120 8.22 -18.30 2.01
N ILE A 121 7.79 -17.12 1.57
CA ILE A 121 7.86 -16.68 0.17
C ILE A 121 8.99 -15.65 0.06
N GLU A 122 9.82 -15.79 -0.97
CA GLU A 122 10.82 -14.80 -1.33
C GLU A 122 10.30 -13.89 -2.45
N GLY A 123 10.58 -12.58 -2.33
CA GLY A 123 10.20 -11.58 -3.32
C GLY A 123 8.84 -10.92 -3.05
N PRO A 124 8.36 -10.11 -4.00
CA PRO A 124 7.11 -9.35 -3.87
C PRO A 124 5.90 -10.29 -3.81
N VAL A 125 4.92 -9.95 -2.97
CA VAL A 125 3.68 -10.71 -2.79
C VAL A 125 2.46 -9.88 -3.14
N LEU A 126 1.46 -10.54 -3.73
CA LEU A 126 0.14 -9.94 -3.96
C LEU A 126 -0.72 -10.13 -2.71
N VAL A 127 -1.26 -9.03 -2.19
CA VAL A 127 -2.13 -9.03 -1.01
C VAL A 127 -3.58 -8.72 -1.38
N ASP A 128 -4.48 -9.02 -0.46
CA ASP A 128 -5.92 -8.77 -0.56
C ASP A 128 -6.29 -7.27 -0.61
N GLY A 129 -5.54 -6.43 0.09
CA GLY A 129 -5.81 -5.00 0.14
C GLY A 129 -4.60 -4.16 0.54
N ALA A 130 -4.34 -3.09 -0.19
CA ALA A 130 -3.20 -2.20 0.05
C ALA A 130 -3.31 -1.43 1.38
N LYS A 131 -4.54 -1.15 1.85
CA LYS A 131 -4.79 -0.39 3.08
C LYS A 131 -4.82 -1.28 4.33
N ARG A 132 -5.67 -2.30 4.34
CA ARG A 132 -5.98 -3.12 5.52
C ARG A 132 -5.78 -4.59 5.17
N ASP A 133 -5.53 -5.40 6.21
CA ASP A 133 -5.17 -6.81 6.18
C ASP A 133 -3.81 -7.10 5.53
N ARG A 134 -3.52 -6.52 4.37
CA ARG A 134 -2.20 -6.53 3.69
C ARG A 134 -1.53 -7.90 3.76
N ASN A 135 -2.31 -8.95 3.55
CA ASN A 135 -1.87 -10.32 3.69
C ASN A 135 -2.25 -11.13 2.45
N VAL A 136 -1.51 -12.21 2.25
CA VAL A 136 -1.80 -13.17 1.19
C VAL A 136 -3.04 -13.97 1.57
N TRP A 137 -4.08 -13.89 0.74
CA TRP A 137 -5.29 -14.71 0.89
C TRP A 137 -5.43 -15.63 -0.32
N PRO A 138 -5.76 -16.92 -0.14
CA PRO A 138 -5.87 -17.87 -1.25
C PRO A 138 -6.83 -17.45 -2.38
N GLY A 139 -7.87 -16.67 -2.07
CA GLY A 139 -8.78 -16.11 -3.07
C GLY A 139 -8.24 -14.87 -3.81
N SER A 140 -7.24 -14.18 -3.25
CA SER A 140 -6.55 -13.04 -3.87
C SER A 140 -5.29 -13.47 -4.65
N SER A 141 -4.65 -14.54 -4.20
CA SER A 141 -3.43 -15.09 -4.80
C SER A 141 -3.72 -16.40 -5.53
N ILE A 142 -4.01 -16.33 -6.82
CA ILE A 142 -3.70 -17.45 -7.72
C ILE A 142 -2.30 -17.16 -8.28
N PRO A 143 -1.26 -17.96 -7.98
CA PRO A 143 0.07 -17.68 -8.51
C PRO A 143 0.05 -17.80 -10.04
N PRO A 144 0.51 -16.80 -10.81
CA PRO A 144 0.69 -16.95 -12.25
C PRO A 144 1.95 -17.75 -12.63
N TYR A 145 2.59 -18.46 -11.69
CA TYR A 145 3.80 -19.23 -11.96
C TYR A 145 3.76 -20.62 -11.36
N SER A 146 2.99 -21.52 -11.98
CA SER A 146 3.40 -22.93 -12.06
C SER A 146 4.31 -23.08 -13.27
N LYS A 147 5.62 -22.84 -13.10
CA LYS A 147 6.58 -23.44 -14.03
C LYS A 147 6.82 -24.87 -13.56
N THR A 148 6.00 -25.79 -14.05
CA THR A 148 6.39 -27.19 -14.19
C THR A 148 7.54 -27.22 -15.20
N ASN A 149 8.76 -27.44 -14.70
CA ASN A 149 9.82 -27.95 -15.56
C ASN A 149 9.53 -29.43 -15.80
N VAL A 150 9.37 -29.78 -17.06
CA VAL A 150 9.55 -31.14 -17.59
C VAL A 150 11.05 -31.42 -17.65
#